data_AF-A0AA88QGE2-F1
#
_entry.id   AF-A0AA88QGE2-F1
#
_cell.length_a   1.000
_cell.length_b   1.000
_cell.length_c   1.000
_cell.angle_alpha   90.00
_cell.angle_beta   90.00
_cell.angle_gamma   90.00
#
_symmetry.space_group_name_H-M   'P 1'
#
loop_
_entity.id
_entity.type
_entity.pdbx_description
1 polymer ?
#
loop_
_entity_poly.entity_id
_entity_poly.type
_entity_poly.pdbx_seq_one_letter_code
_entity_poly.pdbx_strand_id
1 'polypeptide(L)'
;MEGSESEEIFNSLNLNPQLFINEGVAHIRNMIQSNLDKRLAMWEKYCLKHCFVVPEGFSLRKTNESCDDHSVGFDDIADSELDAQLDTLRDKLTLVGKESAELNRELRALERQSTLSNHNAASVNDALQLYEKQSVNEMFQGLSSVALEELQGFVADLETLLTLSQELEIMLAQSKAALQTLVRLLLK
;
A
#
# COMPACT_ATOMS: atom_id res chain seq x y z
N MET A 1 -27.05 3.94 12.53
CA MET A 1 -26.56 5.24 13.03
C MET A 1 -26.54 5.13 14.54
N GLU A 2 -25.48 4.54 15.09
CA GLU A 2 -25.19 4.61 16.52
C GLU A 2 -23.93 5.47 16.62
N GLY A 3 -24.13 6.79 16.62
CA GLY A 3 -23.13 7.68 17.22
C GLY A 3 -23.14 7.34 18.70
N SER A 4 -22.06 6.73 19.18
CA SER A 4 -22.03 6.22 20.54
C SER A 4 -22.11 7.39 21.53
N GLU A 5 -22.76 7.21 22.68
CA GLU A 5 -22.91 8.25 23.72
C GLU A 5 -21.58 8.93 24.08
N SER A 6 -20.45 8.25 23.87
CA SER A 6 -19.12 8.83 24.03
C SER A 6 -18.81 9.96 23.04
N GLU A 7 -19.23 9.87 21.77
CA GLU A 7 -19.03 10.92 20.77
C GLU A 7 -19.82 12.19 21.11
N GLU A 8 -21.02 12.06 21.69
CA GLU A 8 -21.81 13.21 22.16
C GLU A 8 -21.15 13.91 23.37
N ILE A 9 -20.54 13.15 24.28
CA ILE A 9 -19.79 13.71 25.42
C ILE A 9 -18.54 14.47 24.95
N PHE A 10 -17.78 13.91 24.00
CA PHE A 10 -16.60 14.60 23.46
C PHE A 10 -16.97 15.85 22.64
N ASN A 11 -18.02 15.77 21.82
CA ASN A 11 -18.51 16.90 21.04
C ASN A 11 -19.09 18.02 21.92
N SER A 12 -19.83 17.69 22.99
CA SER A 12 -20.37 18.68 23.94
C SER A 12 -19.29 19.40 24.76
N LEU A 13 -18.16 18.75 25.02
CA LEU A 13 -16.98 19.33 25.65
C LEU A 13 -16.02 19.99 24.65
N ASN A 14 -16.33 19.95 23.35
CA ASN A 14 -15.47 20.41 22.25
C ASN A 14 -14.05 19.78 22.29
N LEU A 15 -13.97 18.55 22.79
CA LEU A 15 -12.74 17.80 22.94
C LEU A 15 -12.54 16.89 21.73
N ASN A 16 -11.33 16.90 21.17
CA ASN A 16 -10.95 15.92 20.17
C ASN A 16 -10.51 14.62 20.88
N PRO A 17 -11.24 13.49 20.73
CA PRO A 17 -10.95 12.25 21.45
C PRO A 17 -9.54 11.72 21.18
N GLN A 18 -9.07 11.83 19.93
CA GLN A 18 -7.73 11.39 19.54
C GLN A 18 -6.65 12.24 20.21
N LEU A 19 -6.86 13.55 20.31
CA LEU A 19 -5.92 14.45 21.00
C LEU A 19 -5.83 14.11 22.49
N PHE A 20 -6.97 13.93 23.15
CA PHE A 20 -7.03 13.60 24.58
C PHE A 20 -6.35 12.26 24.91
N ILE A 21 -6.61 11.23 24.09
CA ILE A 21 -5.94 9.92 24.24
C ILE A 21 -4.44 10.06 24.03
N ASN A 22 -4.00 10.78 23.00
CA ASN A 22 -2.58 11.00 22.73
C ASN A 22 -1.89 11.74 23.87
N GLU A 23 -2.53 12.74 24.46
CA GLU A 23 -2.00 13.49 25.61
C GLU A 23 -1.90 12.61 26.86
N GLY A 24 -2.92 11.80 27.14
CA GLY A 24 -2.89 10.82 28.23
C GLY A 24 -1.78 9.77 28.05
N VAL A 25 -1.63 9.23 26.85
CA VAL A 25 -0.56 8.28 26.50
C VAL A 25 0.82 8.92 26.66
N ALA A 26 0.99 10.16 26.20
CA ALA A 26 2.23 10.90 26.36
C ALA A 26 2.56 11.14 27.84
N HIS A 27 1.57 11.49 28.66
CA HIS A 27 1.75 11.69 30.08
C HIS A 27 2.21 10.41 30.80
N ILE A 28 1.53 9.28 30.53
CA ILE A 28 1.91 7.97 31.10
C ILE A 28 3.32 7.59 30.65
N ARG A 29 3.65 7.77 29.36
CA ARG A 29 4.99 7.49 28.84
C ARG A 29 6.06 8.31 29.56
N ASN A 30 5.84 9.61 29.74
CA ASN A 30 6.78 10.49 30.42
C ASN A 30 6.95 10.13 31.90
N MET A 31 5.86 9.75 32.57
CA MET A 31 5.90 9.27 33.95
C MET A 31 6.73 7.99 34.06
N ILE A 32 6.50 7.01 33.20
CA ILE A 32 7.27 5.75 33.18
C ILE A 32 8.74 6.02 32.89
N GLN A 33 9.02 6.80 31.84
CA GLN A 33 10.38 7.14 31.42
C GLN A 33 11.16 7.79 32.56
N SER A 34 10.62 8.85 33.16
CA SER A 34 11.30 9.57 34.23
C SER A 34 11.52 8.73 35.50
N ASN A 35 10.61 7.79 35.80
CA ASN A 35 10.81 6.85 36.91
C ASN A 35 11.89 5.82 36.61
N LEU A 36 11.86 5.26 35.40
CA LEU A 36 12.83 4.26 34.96
C LEU A 36 14.23 4.86 34.90
N ASP A 37 14.38 6.06 34.34
CA ASP A 37 15.65 6.78 34.26
C ASP A 37 16.26 7.00 35.64
N LYS A 38 15.46 7.46 36.61
CA LYS A 38 15.90 7.65 38.00
C LYS A 38 16.37 6.34 38.64
N ARG A 39 15.61 5.26 38.44
CA ARG A 39 15.94 3.95 39.02
C ARG A 39 17.17 3.33 38.37
N LEU A 40 17.30 3.43 37.05
CA LEU A 40 18.47 2.94 36.32
C LEU A 40 19.72 3.73 36.67
N ALA A 41 19.64 5.05 36.83
CA ALA A 41 20.77 5.86 37.29
C ALA A 41 21.23 5.47 38.71
N MET A 42 20.30 5.19 39.61
CA MET A 42 20.64 4.67 40.95
C MET A 42 21.28 3.28 40.89
N TRP A 43 20.76 2.40 40.03
CA TRP A 43 21.31 1.07 39.81
C TRP A 43 22.72 1.11 39.22
N GLU A 44 22.95 1.92 38.20
CA GLU A 44 24.28 2.13 37.59
C GLU A 44 25.29 2.60 38.65
N LYS A 45 24.93 3.64 39.42
CA LYS A 45 25.79 4.14 40.49
C LYS A 45 26.09 3.07 41.54
N TYR A 46 25.11 2.25 41.89
CA TYR A 46 25.31 1.14 42.82
C TYR A 46 26.29 0.11 42.25
N CYS A 47 26.09 -0.33 41.01
CA CYS A 47 26.95 -1.30 40.35
C CYS A 47 28.41 -0.81 40.26
N LEU A 48 28.59 0.45 39.86
CA LEU A 48 29.91 1.07 39.78
C LEU A 48 30.60 1.24 41.14
N LYS A 49 29.85 1.26 42.25
CA LYS A 49 30.40 1.41 43.59
C LYS A 49 30.60 0.07 44.31
N HIS A 50 29.83 -0.96 43.95
CA HIS A 50 29.75 -2.18 44.76
C HIS A 50 29.91 -3.47 43.97
N CYS A 51 29.50 -3.53 42.71
CA CYS A 51 29.56 -4.76 41.92
C CYS A 51 30.86 -4.87 41.12
N PHE A 52 31.34 -3.74 40.57
CA PHE A 52 32.49 -3.69 39.67
C PHE A 52 33.70 -2.98 40.26
N VAL A 53 33.73 -2.76 41.58
CA VAL A 53 34.87 -2.15 42.28
C VAL A 53 35.83 -3.22 42.77
N VAL A 54 37.11 -3.01 42.52
CA VAL A 54 38.18 -3.79 43.16
C VAL A 54 38.35 -3.28 44.59
N PRO A 55 38.17 -4.12 45.63
CA PRO A 55 38.31 -3.68 47.01
C PRO A 55 39.71 -3.13 47.32
N GLU A 56 39.78 -2.15 48.22
CA GLU A 56 41.06 -1.56 48.62
C GLU A 56 42.00 -2.63 49.19
N GLY A 57 43.26 -2.63 48.75
CA GLY A 57 44.26 -3.64 49.09
C GLY A 57 44.38 -4.78 48.07
N PHE A 58 43.43 -4.94 47.15
CA PHE A 58 43.59 -5.82 45.99
C PHE A 58 44.23 -5.03 44.85
N SER A 59 45.50 -5.34 44.58
CA SER A 59 46.11 -4.96 43.30
C SER A 59 46.06 -6.18 42.39
N LEU A 60 45.57 -6.00 41.17
CA LEU A 60 45.90 -6.95 40.11
C LEU A 60 47.43 -7.03 40.07
N ARG A 61 47.99 -8.24 40.14
CA ARG A 61 49.42 -8.44 39.85
C ARG A 61 49.67 -7.75 38.53
N LYS A 62 50.46 -6.67 38.54
CA LYS A 62 50.91 -6.05 37.30
C LYS A 62 51.62 -7.16 36.55
N THR A 63 51.17 -7.44 35.34
CA THR A 63 51.63 -8.50 34.43
C THR A 63 53.11 -8.37 34.02
N ASN A 64 53.90 -7.58 34.74
CA ASN A 64 55.24 -7.17 34.35
C ASN A 64 56.34 -7.77 35.24
N GLU A 65 56.01 -8.70 36.13
CA GLU A 65 57.03 -9.40 36.92
C GLU A 65 56.74 -10.90 36.91
N SER A 66 57.60 -11.61 36.19
CA SER A 66 57.70 -13.07 36.12
C SER A 66 57.70 -13.67 37.52
N CYS A 67 56.57 -14.28 37.90
CA CYS A 67 56.44 -15.07 39.11
C CYS A 67 57.03 -16.46 38.84
N ASP A 68 58.35 -16.55 38.98
CA ASP A 68 59.21 -17.72 38.77
C ASP A 68 59.06 -18.81 39.85
N ASP A 69 57.85 -19.08 40.38
CA ASP A 69 57.74 -20.15 41.41
C ASP A 69 56.37 -20.83 41.60
N HIS A 70 55.51 -20.81 40.59
CA HIS A 70 54.38 -21.76 40.53
C HIS A 70 54.41 -22.50 39.19
N SER A 71 55.36 -23.42 39.10
CA SER A 71 55.27 -24.59 38.23
C SER A 71 53.99 -25.36 38.54
N VAL A 72 52.94 -25.04 37.81
CA VAL A 72 51.97 -26.04 37.38
C VAL A 72 51.93 -25.91 35.87
N GLY A 73 52.75 -26.71 35.20
CA GLY A 73 52.67 -26.91 33.75
C GLY A 73 51.32 -27.50 33.38
N PHE A 74 50.30 -26.65 33.26
CA PHE A 74 49.26 -26.81 32.25
C PHE A 74 49.86 -26.29 30.95
N ASP A 75 50.90 -26.96 30.45
CA ASP A 75 50.84 -27.89 29.33
C ASP A 75 50.68 -27.09 28.02
N ASP A 76 51.80 -26.78 27.37
CA ASP A 76 51.87 -26.13 26.04
C ASP A 76 50.90 -26.77 25.02
N ILE A 77 50.52 -28.04 25.25
CA ILE A 77 49.54 -28.80 24.48
C ILE A 77 48.11 -28.27 24.68
N ALA A 78 47.72 -27.91 25.91
CA ALA A 78 46.39 -27.38 26.22
C ALA A 78 46.21 -25.96 25.66
N ASP A 79 47.25 -25.13 25.68
CA ASP A 79 47.25 -23.80 25.07
C ASP A 79 47.21 -23.88 23.54
N SER A 80 47.95 -24.81 22.92
CA SER A 80 47.91 -25.04 21.46
C SER A 80 46.55 -25.53 20.98
N GLU A 81 45.87 -26.39 21.75
CA GLU A 81 44.51 -26.87 21.46
C GLU A 81 43.48 -25.73 21.60
N LEU A 82 43.63 -24.87 22.61
CA LEU A 82 42.79 -23.70 22.77
C LEU A 82 42.93 -22.73 21.60
N ASP A 83 44.16 -22.49 21.13
CA ASP A 83 44.43 -21.67 19.96
C ASP A 83 43.80 -22.25 18.69
N ALA A 84 43.89 -23.57 18.48
CA ALA A 84 43.24 -24.25 17.36
C ALA A 84 41.71 -24.13 17.39
N GLN A 85 41.10 -24.22 18.58
CA GLN A 85 39.66 -23.98 18.75
C GLN A 85 39.29 -22.52 18.47
N LEU A 86 40.13 -21.58 18.90
CA LEU A 86 39.92 -20.16 18.68
C LEU A 86 39.97 -19.83 17.19
N ASP A 87 40.93 -20.40 16.46
CA ASP A 87 41.01 -20.27 15.01
C ASP A 87 39.82 -20.90 14.29
N THR A 88 39.39 -22.08 14.75
CA THR A 88 38.16 -22.71 14.24
C THR A 88 36.92 -21.82 14.45
N LEU A 89 36.82 -21.16 15.61
CA LEU A 89 35.72 -20.24 15.91
C LEU A 89 35.81 -18.95 15.08
N ARG A 90 37.01 -18.41 14.88
CA ARG A 90 37.24 -17.27 13.99
C ARG A 90 36.84 -17.59 12.57
N ASP A 91 37.23 -18.74 12.04
CA ASP A 91 36.87 -19.18 10.70
C ASP A 91 35.35 -19.33 10.56
N LYS A 92 34.68 -19.99 11.50
CA LYS A 92 33.21 -20.09 11.54
C LYS A 92 32.56 -18.71 11.59
N LEU A 93 33.07 -17.78 12.39
CA LEU A 93 32.55 -16.42 12.47
C LEU A 93 32.71 -15.68 11.14
N THR A 94 33.84 -15.84 10.45
CA THR A 94 34.03 -15.22 9.12
C THR A 94 33.09 -15.82 8.07
N LEU A 95 32.84 -17.13 8.13
CA LEU A 95 31.91 -17.82 7.23
C LEU A 95 30.48 -17.32 7.46
N VAL A 96 29.99 -17.36 8.70
CA VAL A 96 28.65 -16.86 9.07
C VAL A 96 28.53 -15.36 8.74
N GLY A 97 29.60 -14.59 8.92
CA GLY A 97 29.62 -13.17 8.53
C GLY A 97 29.42 -12.97 7.03
N LYS A 98 30.02 -13.81 6.18
CA LYS A 98 29.81 -13.79 4.73
C LYS A 98 28.38 -14.21 4.37
N GLU A 99 27.88 -15.30 4.95
CA GLU A 99 26.51 -15.78 4.72
C GLU A 99 25.47 -14.75 5.15
N SER A 100 25.66 -14.10 6.29
CA SER A 100 24.79 -13.02 6.77
C SER A 100 24.81 -11.82 5.83
N ALA A 101 25.99 -11.45 5.30
CA ALA A 101 26.10 -10.38 4.32
C ALA A 101 25.37 -10.73 3.01
N GLU A 102 25.45 -11.98 2.54
CA GLU A 102 24.73 -12.47 1.36
C GLU A 102 23.22 -12.40 1.59
N LEU A 103 22.74 -12.99 2.69
CA LEU A 103 21.31 -13.00 3.04
C LEU A 103 20.74 -11.58 3.17
N ASN A 104 21.49 -10.65 3.76
CA ASN A 104 21.07 -9.26 3.85
C ASN A 104 21.01 -8.55 2.48
N ARG A 105 21.85 -8.93 1.52
CA ARG A 105 21.74 -8.45 0.13
C ARG A 105 20.46 -8.95 -0.53
N GLU A 106 20.16 -10.25 -0.37
CA GLU A 106 18.94 -10.86 -0.88
C GLU A 106 17.68 -10.23 -0.27
N LEU A 107 17.67 -10.02 1.05
CA LEU A 107 16.56 -9.37 1.75
C LEU A 107 16.30 -7.97 1.21
N ARG A 108 17.35 -7.15 1.02
CA ARG A 108 17.22 -5.82 0.40
C ARG A 108 16.77 -5.88 -1.05
N ALA A 109 17.11 -6.92 -1.80
CA ALA A 109 16.62 -7.10 -3.17
C ALA A 109 15.11 -7.40 -3.17
N LEU A 110 14.66 -8.29 -2.28
CA LEU A 110 13.26 -8.63 -2.07
C LEU A 110 12.42 -7.44 -1.59
N GLU A 111 12.93 -6.62 -0.68
CA GLU A 111 12.26 -5.39 -0.25
C GLU A 111 12.01 -4.44 -1.43
N ARG A 112 13.04 -4.20 -2.27
CA ARG A 112 12.89 -3.37 -3.47
C ARG A 112 11.85 -3.96 -4.44
N GLN A 113 11.91 -5.27 -4.66
CA GLN A 113 10.94 -5.96 -5.50
C GLN A 113 9.51 -5.83 -4.96
N SER A 114 9.32 -5.97 -3.64
CA SER A 114 8.04 -5.79 -2.99
C SER A 114 7.51 -4.37 -3.17
N THR A 115 8.35 -3.35 -2.96
CA THR A 115 7.94 -1.94 -3.18
C THR A 115 7.54 -1.68 -4.63
N LEU A 116 8.27 -2.22 -5.61
CA LEU A 116 7.95 -2.09 -7.02
C LEU A 116 6.64 -2.82 -7.37
N SER A 117 6.47 -4.04 -6.85
CA SER A 117 5.25 -4.83 -7.02
C SER A 117 4.02 -4.10 -6.48
N ASN A 118 4.12 -3.52 -5.28
CA ASN A 118 3.06 -2.73 -4.68
C ASN A 118 2.73 -1.48 -5.50
N HIS A 119 3.75 -0.79 -6.02
CA HIS A 119 3.54 0.36 -6.92
C HIS A 119 2.85 -0.06 -8.22
N ASN A 120 3.26 -1.18 -8.82
CA ASN A 120 2.63 -1.71 -10.02
C ASN A 120 1.18 -2.11 -9.76
N ALA A 121 0.89 -2.76 -8.63
CA ALA A 121 -0.47 -3.12 -8.24
C ALA A 121 -1.35 -1.88 -8.07
N ALA A 122 -0.84 -0.82 -7.43
CA ALA A 122 -1.54 0.46 -7.33
C ALA A 122 -1.79 1.09 -8.72
N SER A 123 -0.78 1.14 -9.58
CA SER A 123 -0.90 1.66 -10.96
C SER A 123 -1.93 0.89 -11.80
N VAL A 124 -1.94 -0.44 -11.71
CA VAL A 124 -2.93 -1.29 -12.39
C VAL A 124 -4.34 -1.04 -11.83
N ASN A 125 -4.46 -0.92 -10.51
CA ASN A 125 -5.74 -0.60 -9.88
C ASN A 125 -6.26 0.78 -10.33
N ASP A 126 -5.38 1.79 -10.40
CA ASP A 126 -5.73 3.12 -10.90
C ASP A 126 -6.18 3.08 -12.36
N ALA A 127 -5.48 2.31 -13.21
CA ALA A 127 -5.86 2.11 -14.61
C ALA A 127 -7.23 1.41 -14.74
N LEU A 128 -7.52 0.43 -13.89
CA LEU A 128 -8.83 -0.23 -13.83
C LEU A 128 -9.93 0.73 -13.40
N GLN A 129 -9.69 1.55 -12.38
CA GLN A 129 -10.64 2.58 -11.96
C GLN A 129 -10.90 3.61 -13.05
N LEU A 130 -9.87 3.99 -13.82
CA LEU A 130 -10.04 4.86 -14.98
C LEU A 130 -10.91 4.20 -16.04
N TYR A 131 -10.75 2.90 -16.30
CA TYR A 131 -11.58 2.17 -17.25
C TYR A 131 -13.03 2.01 -16.77
N GLU A 132 -13.27 1.79 -15.48
CA GLU A 132 -14.62 1.78 -14.91
C GLU A 132 -15.27 3.17 -14.96
N LYS A 133 -14.53 4.22 -14.61
CA LYS A 133 -15.02 5.60 -14.59
C LYS A 133 -15.24 6.14 -16.00
N GLN A 134 -14.32 5.87 -16.91
CA GLN A 134 -14.50 6.09 -18.33
C GLN A 134 -15.32 4.92 -18.85
N SER A 135 -16.58 4.84 -18.43
CA SER A 135 -17.52 3.79 -18.80
C SER A 135 -17.53 3.68 -20.32
N VAL A 136 -16.72 2.76 -20.84
CA VAL A 136 -16.65 2.48 -22.27
C VAL A 136 -18.04 2.05 -22.74
N ASN A 137 -18.82 1.49 -21.82
CA ASN A 137 -20.23 1.20 -21.98
C ASN A 137 -21.09 2.46 -22.18
N GLU A 138 -20.90 3.54 -21.42
CA GLU A 138 -21.62 4.82 -21.65
C GLU A 138 -21.25 5.45 -22.98
N MET A 139 -19.96 5.46 -23.33
CA MET A 139 -19.50 6.03 -24.61
C MET A 139 -20.00 5.21 -25.81
N PHE A 140 -20.01 3.89 -25.68
CA PHE A 140 -20.54 2.98 -26.70
C PHE A 140 -22.07 3.04 -26.79
N GLN A 141 -22.76 3.17 -25.65
CA GLN A 141 -24.21 3.39 -25.61
C GLN A 141 -24.58 4.73 -26.25
N GLY A 142 -23.83 5.80 -25.98
CA GLY A 142 -24.03 7.11 -26.60
C GLY A 142 -23.82 7.08 -28.12
N LEU A 143 -22.77 6.41 -28.60
CA LEU A 143 -22.56 6.20 -30.04
C LEU A 143 -23.68 5.35 -30.67
N SER A 144 -24.11 4.30 -29.98
CA SER A 144 -25.19 3.44 -30.45
C SER A 144 -26.54 4.16 -30.47
N SER A 145 -26.81 5.07 -29.52
CA SER A 145 -28.04 5.84 -29.50
C SER A 145 -28.06 6.89 -30.60
N VAL A 146 -26.94 7.59 -30.84
CA VAL A 146 -26.82 8.58 -31.93
C VAL A 146 -27.02 7.90 -33.30
N ALA A 147 -26.36 6.77 -33.52
CA ALA A 147 -26.51 6.03 -34.78
C ALA A 147 -27.94 5.49 -34.97
N LEU A 148 -28.60 5.04 -33.90
CA LEU A 148 -29.98 4.57 -33.95
C LEU A 148 -30.96 5.71 -34.25
N GLU A 149 -30.74 6.89 -33.65
CA GLU A 149 -31.57 8.08 -33.84
C GLU A 149 -31.46 8.62 -35.28
N GLU A 150 -30.25 8.66 -35.86
CA GLU A 150 -30.06 9.01 -37.28
C GLU A 150 -30.75 8.03 -38.23
N LEU A 151 -30.66 6.72 -37.97
CA LEU A 151 -31.34 5.69 -38.76
C LEU A 151 -32.87 5.83 -38.67
N GLN A 152 -33.41 6.10 -37.48
CA GLN A 152 -34.83 6.35 -37.29
C GLN A 152 -35.29 7.62 -38.03
N GLY A 153 -34.48 8.67 -38.02
CA GLY A 153 -34.73 9.89 -38.80
C GLY A 153 -34.82 9.60 -40.30
N PHE A 154 -33.85 8.86 -40.85
CA PHE A 154 -33.87 8.46 -42.25
C PHE A 154 -35.08 7.59 -42.62
N VAL A 155 -35.50 6.67 -41.75
CA VAL A 155 -36.69 5.84 -41.98
C VAL A 155 -37.95 6.70 -42.01
N ALA A 156 -38.10 7.64 -41.07
CA ALA A 156 -39.23 8.55 -41.05
C ALA A 156 -39.30 9.41 -42.33
N ASP A 157 -38.16 9.94 -42.78
CA ASP A 157 -38.09 10.71 -44.02
C ASP A 157 -38.51 9.86 -45.24
N LEU A 158 -38.07 8.59 -45.32
CA LEU A 158 -38.49 7.67 -46.37
C LEU A 158 -40.00 7.37 -46.33
N GLU A 159 -40.59 7.22 -45.14
CA GLU A 159 -42.04 7.04 -44.99
C GLU A 159 -42.83 8.29 -45.45
N THR A 160 -42.35 9.50 -45.14
CA THR A 160 -42.97 10.74 -45.65
C THR A 160 -42.88 10.83 -47.17
N LEU A 161 -41.76 10.45 -47.79
CA LEU A 161 -41.63 10.43 -49.24
C LEU A 161 -42.56 9.39 -49.88
N LEU A 162 -42.73 8.22 -49.26
CA LEU A 162 -43.64 7.19 -49.74
C LEU A 162 -45.10 7.64 -49.70
N THR A 163 -45.53 8.30 -48.62
CA THR A 163 -46.90 8.82 -48.50
C THR A 163 -47.19 9.91 -49.53
N LEU A 164 -46.26 10.86 -49.74
CA LEU A 164 -46.38 11.87 -50.80
C LEU A 164 -46.47 11.24 -52.19
N SER A 165 -45.70 10.18 -52.46
CA SER A 165 -45.77 9.43 -53.72
C SER A 165 -47.16 8.80 -53.93
N GLN A 166 -47.73 8.19 -52.90
CA GLN A 166 -49.08 7.61 -52.96
C GLN A 166 -50.16 8.67 -53.20
N GLU A 167 -50.06 9.83 -52.57
CA GLU A 167 -50.99 10.95 -52.80
C GLU A 167 -50.94 11.47 -54.25
N LEU A 168 -49.74 11.59 -54.81
CA LEU A 168 -49.54 11.95 -56.22
C LEU A 168 -50.19 10.94 -57.17
N GLU A 169 -50.04 9.65 -56.92
CA GLU A 169 -50.71 8.60 -57.71
C GLU A 169 -52.23 8.70 -57.64
N ILE A 170 -52.79 8.96 -56.44
CA ILE A 170 -54.23 9.15 -56.26
C ILE A 170 -54.71 10.38 -57.04
N MET A 171 -54.01 11.51 -56.95
CA MET A 171 -54.36 12.72 -57.71
C MET A 171 -54.33 12.49 -59.22
N LEU A 172 -53.32 11.77 -59.71
CA LEU A 172 -53.21 11.41 -61.13
C LEU A 172 -54.39 10.53 -61.58
N ALA A 173 -54.75 9.53 -60.78
CA ALA A 173 -55.89 8.65 -61.05
C ALA A 173 -57.22 9.41 -61.08
N GLN A 174 -57.44 10.34 -60.14
CA GLN A 174 -58.62 11.20 -60.10
C GLN A 174 -58.71 12.11 -61.33
N SER A 175 -57.60 12.76 -61.70
CA SER A 175 -57.53 13.60 -62.90
C SER A 175 -57.86 12.81 -64.18
N LYS A 176 -57.29 11.60 -64.31
CA LYS A 176 -57.57 10.70 -65.44
C LYS A 176 -59.05 10.30 -65.50
N ALA A 177 -59.69 10.00 -64.37
CA ALA A 177 -61.11 9.66 -64.30
C ALA A 177 -62.01 10.86 -64.67
N ALA A 178 -61.66 12.07 -64.22
CA ALA A 178 -62.37 13.30 -64.57
C ALA A 178 -62.30 13.57 -66.09
N LEU A 179 -61.13 13.43 -66.70
CA LEU A 179 -60.95 13.56 -68.15
C LEU A 179 -61.76 12.53 -68.93
N GLN A 180 -61.75 11.26 -68.53
CA GLN A 180 -62.59 10.22 -69.16
C GLN A 180 -64.10 10.56 -69.07
N THR A 181 -64.54 11.13 -67.96
CA THR A 181 -65.95 11.54 -67.77
C THR A 181 -66.31 12.71 -68.70
N LEU A 182 -65.45 13.72 -68.82
CA LEU A 182 -65.63 14.84 -69.75
C LEU A 182 -65.67 14.37 -71.21
N VAL A 183 -64.76 13.47 -71.61
CA VAL A 183 -64.75 12.89 -72.96
C VAL A 183 -66.06 12.16 -73.27
N ARG A 184 -66.61 11.39 -72.30
CA ARG A 184 -67.93 10.74 -72.48
C ARG A 184 -69.09 11.72 -72.60
N LEU A 185 -69.02 12.88 -71.94
CA LEU A 185 -70.05 13.92 -72.03
C LEU A 185 -70.01 14.67 -73.37
N LEU A 186 -68.82 14.84 -73.97
CA LEU A 186 -68.64 15.51 -75.26
C LEU A 186 -68.94 14.64 -76.49
N LEU A 187 -68.98 13.32 -76.33
CA LEU A 187 -69.26 12.34 -77.40
C LEU A 187 -70.73 11.83 -77.42
N LYS A 188 -71.61 12.44 -76.62
CA LYS A 188 -73.06 12.24 -76.65
C LYS A 188 -73.74 13.46 -77.28
#